data_AF-A0A8K1FSW3-F1
#
_entry.id   AF-A0A8K1FSW3-F1
#
_cell.length_a   1.000
_cell.length_b   1.000
_cell.length_c   1.000
_cell.angle_alpha   90.00
_cell.angle_beta   90.00
_cell.angle_gamma   90.00
#
_symmetry.space_group_name_H-M   'P 1'
#
loop_
_entity.id
_entity.type
_entity.pdbx_description
1 polymer ?
#
loop_
_entity_poly.entity_id
_entity_poly.type
_entity_poly.pdbx_seq_one_letter_code
_entity_poly.pdbx_strand_id
1 'polypeptide(L)'
;NVYKSDLEWLRGIGWLTEGSVDVVKAKKAQELLNDRLYRTRPEQLKFTSITDSPDVVLAKTNAMQLSDRLYREAWDKDKTQISLPSDTPVMLQSKVNALNISNVREQHGIFVNC
;
A
#
# COMPACT_ATOMS: atom_id res chain seq x y z
N ASN A 1 13.51 28.98 -20.86
CA ASN A 1 14.84 28.37 -20.59
C ASN A 1 14.96 27.60 -19.27
N VAL A 2 13.96 27.64 -18.37
CA VAL A 2 14.01 26.92 -17.07
C VAL A 2 14.02 25.39 -17.22
N TYR A 3 13.32 24.85 -18.22
CA TYR A 3 13.28 23.40 -18.47
C TYR A 3 14.61 22.81 -18.95
N LYS A 4 15.45 23.62 -19.61
CA LYS A 4 16.73 23.16 -20.15
C LYS A 4 17.79 23.08 -19.05
N SER A 5 17.75 24.01 -18.09
CA SER A 5 18.62 24.01 -16.90
C SER A 5 18.27 22.89 -15.92
N ASP A 6 16.99 22.54 -15.78
CA ASP A 6 16.55 21.40 -14.95
C ASP A 6 16.83 20.03 -15.60
N LEU A 7 17.51 19.98 -16.74
CA LEU A 7 18.03 18.76 -17.37
C LEU A 7 19.56 18.68 -17.28
N GLU A 8 20.23 19.75 -16.83
CA GLU A 8 21.70 19.77 -16.71
C GLU A 8 22.20 18.93 -15.53
N TRP A 9 21.38 18.66 -14.51
CA TRP A 9 21.74 17.76 -13.40
C TRP A 9 21.79 16.27 -13.82
N LEU A 10 21.14 15.91 -14.94
CA LEU A 10 21.27 14.58 -15.56
C LEU A 10 22.52 14.47 -16.45
N ARG A 11 23.14 15.61 -16.81
CA ARG A 11 24.36 15.65 -17.62
C ARG A 11 25.53 15.16 -16.77
N GLY A 12 25.99 13.95 -17.05
CA GLY A 12 27.07 13.29 -16.29
C GLY A 12 26.62 12.03 -15.55
N ILE A 13 25.32 11.74 -15.52
CA ILE A 13 24.84 10.41 -15.11
C ILE A 13 25.14 9.46 -16.27
N GLY A 14 26.27 8.77 -16.18
CA GLY A 14 26.61 7.67 -17.09
C GLY A 14 25.66 6.49 -16.91
N TRP A 15 25.54 5.66 -17.95
CA TRP A 15 24.85 4.38 -17.80
C TRP A 15 25.71 3.47 -16.92
N LEU A 16 25.25 3.21 -15.70
CA LEU A 16 25.89 2.28 -14.79
C LEU A 16 25.60 0.85 -15.28
N THR A 17 26.64 0.16 -15.74
CA THR A 17 26.51 -1.21 -16.28
C THR A 17 26.28 -2.26 -15.18
N GLU A 18 26.50 -1.88 -13.92
CA GLU A 18 26.26 -2.69 -12.74
C GLU A 18 24.76 -2.94 -12.57
N GLY A 19 24.33 -4.15 -13.00
CA GLY A 19 22.92 -4.55 -12.99
C GLY A 19 22.34 -4.78 -14.40
N SER A 20 23.08 -4.44 -15.47
CA SER A 20 22.69 -4.84 -16.82
C SER A 20 22.67 -6.36 -16.97
N VAL A 21 21.77 -6.88 -17.81
CA VAL A 21 21.58 -8.32 -18.01
C VAL A 21 22.89 -9.01 -18.43
N ASP A 22 23.67 -8.36 -19.27
CA ASP A 22 24.93 -8.91 -19.79
C ASP A 22 26.01 -8.96 -18.69
N VAL A 23 26.12 -7.93 -17.85
CA VAL A 23 27.04 -7.93 -16.71
C VAL A 23 26.62 -8.97 -15.66
N VAL A 24 25.32 -9.14 -15.41
CA VAL A 24 24.82 -10.16 -14.48
C VAL A 24 25.11 -11.57 -15.00
N LYS A 25 24.90 -11.82 -16.31
CA LYS A 25 25.25 -13.09 -16.95
C LYS A 25 26.75 -13.37 -16.89
N ALA A 26 27.58 -12.37 -17.17
CA ALA A 26 29.03 -12.50 -17.10
C ALA A 26 29.53 -12.78 -15.67
N LYS A 27 29.02 -12.06 -14.66
CA LYS A 27 29.34 -12.30 -13.25
C LYS A 27 28.98 -13.73 -12.83
N LYS A 28 27.78 -14.22 -13.17
CA LYS A 28 27.36 -15.61 -12.90
C LYS A 28 28.24 -16.64 -13.60
N ALA A 29 28.62 -16.40 -14.85
CA ALA A 29 29.53 -17.28 -15.59
C ALA A 29 30.93 -17.32 -14.95
N GLN A 30 31.44 -16.18 -14.48
CA GLN A 30 32.71 -16.11 -13.75
C GLN A 30 32.67 -16.85 -12.43
N GLU A 31 31.55 -16.79 -11.70
CA GLU A 31 31.33 -17.55 -10.48
C GLU A 31 31.32 -19.07 -10.75
N LEU A 32 30.68 -19.51 -11.84
CA LEU A 32 30.66 -20.91 -12.27
C LEU A 32 32.05 -21.44 -12.65
N LEU A 33 32.88 -20.60 -13.30
CA LEU A 33 34.26 -20.93 -13.67
C LEU A 33 35.22 -20.88 -12.48
N ASN A 34 34.79 -20.41 -11.32
CA ASN A 34 35.63 -20.30 -10.15
C ASN A 34 35.80 -21.68 -9.46
N ASP A 35 36.89 -22.37 -9.82
CA ASP A 35 37.31 -23.66 -9.28
C ASP A 35 37.35 -23.71 -7.74
N ARG A 36 37.61 -22.58 -7.06
CA ARG A 36 37.67 -22.51 -5.60
C ARG A 36 36.28 -22.65 -4.98
N LEU A 37 35.27 -22.04 -5.59
CA LEU A 37 33.87 -22.19 -5.18
C LEU A 37 33.33 -23.58 -5.54
N TYR A 38 33.77 -24.14 -6.67
CA TYR A 38 33.35 -25.47 -7.11
C TYR A 38 33.91 -26.60 -6.23
N ARG A 39 35.15 -26.49 -5.77
CA ARG A 39 35.82 -27.49 -4.91
C ARG A 39 35.61 -27.27 -3.41
N THR A 40 34.69 -26.41 -2.99
CA THR A 40 34.43 -26.20 -1.56
C THR A 40 33.99 -27.50 -0.90
N ARG A 41 34.60 -27.82 0.24
CA ARG A 41 34.23 -28.99 1.02
C ARG A 41 32.77 -28.84 1.50
N PRO A 42 31.94 -29.90 1.45
CA PRO A 42 30.55 -29.83 1.87
C PRO A 42 30.37 -29.43 3.35
N GLU A 43 31.39 -29.65 4.19
CA GLU A 43 31.44 -29.20 5.59
C GLU A 43 31.47 -27.66 5.73
N GLN A 44 31.95 -26.94 4.72
CA GLN A 44 31.99 -25.47 4.71
C GLN A 44 30.70 -24.85 4.16
N LEU A 45 29.87 -25.63 3.47
CA LEU A 45 28.58 -25.19 2.95
C LEU A 45 27.55 -25.30 4.07
N LYS A 46 27.36 -24.21 4.82
CA LYS A 46 26.29 -24.13 5.82
C LYS A 46 24.95 -24.18 5.10
N PHE A 47 24.18 -25.24 5.34
CA PHE A 47 22.80 -25.32 4.89
C PHE A 47 21.98 -24.25 5.65
N THR A 48 21.62 -23.17 4.96
CA THR A 48 20.57 -22.27 5.42
C THR A 48 19.26 -22.85 4.91
N SER A 49 18.42 -23.36 5.80
CA SER A 49 17.05 -23.72 5.43
C SER A 49 16.39 -22.46 4.84
N ILE A 50 15.88 -22.59 3.61
CA ILE A 50 15.12 -21.53 2.97
C ILE A 50 13.88 -21.32 3.85
N THR A 51 13.90 -20.25 4.62
CA THR A 51 12.91 -19.99 5.68
C THR A 51 11.57 -19.57 5.08
N ASP A 52 11.62 -18.99 3.87
CA ASP A 52 10.47 -18.53 3.10
C ASP A 52 10.22 -19.42 1.86
N SER A 53 10.24 -20.74 2.04
CA SER A 53 9.69 -21.63 1.01
C SER A 53 8.22 -21.24 0.75
N PRO A 54 7.73 -21.28 -0.50
CA PRO A 54 6.37 -20.85 -0.83
C PRO A 54 5.30 -21.58 0.00
N ASP A 55 5.55 -22.84 0.36
CA ASP A 55 4.67 -23.64 1.22
C ASP A 55 4.57 -23.07 2.64
N VAL A 56 5.69 -22.60 3.20
CA VAL A 56 5.75 -22.01 4.54
C VAL A 56 5.07 -20.65 4.56
N VAL A 57 5.26 -19.85 3.50
CA VAL A 57 4.57 -18.57 3.31
C VAL A 57 3.06 -18.80 3.21
N LEU A 58 2.62 -19.76 2.40
CA LEU A 58 1.22 -20.11 2.23
C LEU A 58 0.59 -20.60 3.55
N ALA A 59 1.29 -21.47 4.29
CA ALA A 59 0.83 -21.94 5.59
C ALA A 59 0.65 -20.78 6.57
N LYS A 60 1.60 -19.84 6.60
CA LYS A 60 1.53 -18.63 7.44
C LYS A 60 0.36 -17.73 7.05
N THR A 61 0.14 -17.48 5.76
CA THR A 61 -1.00 -16.66 5.30
C THR A 61 -2.33 -17.33 5.61
N ASN A 62 -2.44 -18.64 5.40
CA ASN A 62 -3.66 -19.40 5.71
C ASN A 62 -3.95 -19.39 7.20
N ALA A 63 -2.94 -19.55 8.06
CA ALA A 63 -3.11 -19.47 9.51
C ALA A 63 -3.59 -18.07 9.97
N MET A 64 -3.10 -17.00 9.34
CA MET A 64 -3.58 -15.64 9.62
C MET A 64 -5.03 -15.45 9.17
N GLN A 65 -5.40 -15.95 7.99
CA GLN A 65 -6.77 -15.86 7.46
C GLN A 65 -7.78 -16.68 8.27
N LEU A 66 -7.37 -17.84 8.79
CA LEU A 66 -8.19 -18.69 9.66
C LEU A 66 -8.37 -18.12 11.08
N SER A 67 -7.63 -17.07 11.45
CA SER A 67 -7.72 -16.51 12.79
C SER A 67 -9.03 -15.75 12.99
N ASP A 68 -9.96 -16.34 13.74
CA ASP A 68 -11.24 -15.72 14.14
C ASP A 68 -11.06 -14.33 14.75
N ARG A 69 -9.97 -14.11 15.50
CA ARG A 69 -9.66 -12.81 16.10
C ARG A 69 -9.42 -11.75 15.03
N LEU A 70 -8.55 -12.04 14.06
CA LEU A 70 -8.26 -11.11 12.97
C LEU A 70 -9.49 -10.87 12.09
N TYR A 71 -10.29 -11.91 11.87
CA TYR A 71 -11.56 -11.81 11.14
C TYR A 71 -12.53 -10.85 11.85
N ARG A 72 -12.73 -11.00 13.17
CA ARG A 72 -13.59 -10.11 13.96
C ARG A 72 -13.05 -8.67 14.00
N GLU A 73 -11.75 -8.50 14.19
CA GLU A 73 -11.13 -7.17 14.17
C GLU A 73 -11.26 -6.47 12.81
N ALA A 74 -11.11 -7.21 11.71
CA ALA A 74 -11.33 -6.67 10.37
C ALA A 74 -12.81 -6.32 10.14
N TRP A 75 -13.73 -7.18 10.59
CA TRP A 75 -15.17 -6.96 10.51
C TRP A 75 -15.64 -5.73 11.30
N ASP A 76 -15.08 -5.51 12.50
CA ASP A 76 -15.40 -4.35 13.33
C ASP A 76 -14.81 -3.06 12.73
N LYS A 77 -13.63 -3.12 12.11
CA LYS A 77 -13.04 -2.00 11.35
C LYS A 77 -13.89 -1.64 10.13
N ASP A 78 -14.37 -2.63 9.38
CA ASP A 78 -15.17 -2.37 8.17
C ASP A 78 -16.51 -1.67 8.50
N LYS A 79 -17.15 -2.07 9.61
CA LYS A 79 -18.36 -1.41 10.11
C LYS A 79 -18.15 0.03 10.56
N THR A 80 -16.94 0.38 11.00
CA THR A 80 -16.65 1.75 11.50
C THR A 80 -16.20 2.68 10.38
N GLN A 81 -15.72 2.14 9.27
CA GLN A 81 -15.23 2.91 8.11
C GLN A 81 -16.32 3.18 7.07
N ILE A 82 -17.57 3.37 7.49
CA ILE A 82 -18.64 3.78 6.59
C ILE A 82 -18.53 5.31 6.38
N SER A 83 -17.70 5.70 5.41
CA SER A 83 -17.65 7.08 4.92
C SER A 83 -18.87 7.32 4.02
N LEU A 84 -19.98 7.76 4.62
CA LEU A 84 -21.12 8.25 3.85
C LEU A 84 -20.74 9.60 3.23
N PRO A 85 -20.89 9.78 1.90
CA PRO A 85 -20.71 11.10 1.31
C PRO A 85 -21.73 12.07 1.92
N SER A 86 -21.26 13.27 2.29
CA SER A 86 -22.10 14.30 2.93
C SER A 86 -23.32 14.70 2.07
N ASP A 87 -23.26 14.43 0.77
CA ASP A 87 -24.28 14.78 -0.23
C ASP A 87 -25.27 13.64 -0.51
N THR A 88 -25.50 12.73 0.44
CA THR A 88 -26.60 11.78 0.31
C THR A 88 -27.94 12.54 0.31
N PRO A 89 -28.89 12.21 -0.59
CA PRO A 89 -30.13 12.98 -0.78
C PRO A 89 -30.99 13.07 0.48
N VAL A 90 -30.93 12.05 1.36
CA VAL A 90 -31.60 12.04 2.67
C VAL A 90 -31.01 13.09 3.63
N MET A 91 -29.69 13.27 3.62
CA MET A 91 -28.97 14.23 4.46
C MET A 91 -29.20 15.67 3.97
N LEU A 92 -29.26 15.86 2.64
CA LEU A 92 -29.68 17.12 2.03
C LEU A 92 -31.13 17.47 2.38
N GLN A 93 -32.06 16.51 2.26
CA GLN A 93 -33.46 16.73 2.63
C GLN A 93 -33.63 17.07 4.11
N SER A 94 -32.88 16.43 5.02
CA SER A 94 -32.96 16.74 6.46
C SER A 94 -32.47 18.16 6.77
N LYS A 95 -31.39 18.62 6.12
CA LYS A 95 -30.90 20.00 6.20
C LYS A 95 -31.96 21.00 5.72
N VAL A 96 -32.54 20.77 4.55
CA VAL A 96 -33.58 21.65 3.99
C VAL A 96 -34.82 21.69 4.87
N ASN A 97 -35.24 20.53 5.39
CA ASN A 97 -36.39 20.45 6.31
C ASN A 97 -36.13 21.24 7.61
N ALA A 98 -34.92 21.15 8.18
CA ALA A 98 -34.55 21.90 9.38
C ALA A 98 -34.57 23.43 9.15
N LEU A 99 -34.09 23.89 7.99
CA LEU A 99 -34.14 25.30 7.58
C LEU A 99 -35.58 25.78 7.37
N ASN A 100 -36.43 24.96 6.75
CA ASN A 100 -37.83 25.30 6.55
C ASN A 100 -38.60 25.41 7.89
N ILE A 101 -38.35 24.49 8.82
CA ILE A 101 -39.01 24.50 10.15
C ILE A 101 -38.59 25.73 10.96
N SER A 102 -37.30 26.10 10.94
CA SER A 102 -36.79 27.27 11.66
C SER A 102 -37.35 28.57 11.09
N ASN A 103 -37.32 28.76 9.76
CA ASN A 103 -37.89 29.94 9.11
C ASN A 103 -39.40 30.11 9.42
N VAL A 104 -40.17 29.02 9.37
CA VAL A 104 -41.60 29.07 9.70
C VAL A 104 -41.84 29.43 11.17
N ARG A 105 -41.02 28.91 12.10
CA ARG A 105 -41.09 29.26 13.52
C ARG A 105 -40.77 30.72 13.78
N GLU A 106 -39.74 31.26 13.14
CA GLU A 106 -39.38 32.67 13.28
C GLU A 106 -40.48 33.59 12.74
N GLN A 107 -41.04 33.28 11.57
CA GLN A 107 -42.15 34.07 11.04
C GLN A 107 -43.39 33.99 11.93
N HIS A 108 -43.79 32.80 12.41
CA HIS A 108 -44.91 32.67 13.35
C HIS A 108 -44.64 33.41 14.67
N GLY A 109 -43.41 33.43 15.18
CA GLY A 109 -43.04 34.19 16.37
C GLY A 109 -43.13 35.71 16.18
N ILE A 110 -42.85 36.22 14.98
CA ILE A 110 -42.99 37.63 14.61
C ILE A 110 -44.47 38.02 14.53
N PHE A 111 -45.34 37.17 13.97
CA PHE A 111 -46.78 37.44 13.85
C PHE A 111 -47.55 37.39 15.18
N VAL A 112 -47.04 36.70 16.20
CA VAL A 112 -47.70 36.56 17.51
C VAL A 112 -47.25 37.62 18.53
N ASN A 113 -46.16 38.35 18.26
CA ASN A 113 -45.63 39.43 19.11
C ASN A 113 -45.84 40.85 18.54
N CYS A 114 -46.71 41.02 17.55
CA CYS A 114 -47.23 42.32 17.10
C CYS A 114 -48.66 42.54 17.58
#